data_AF-G6CAU6-F1
#
_entry.id   AF-G6CAU6-F1
#
_cell.length_a   1.000
_cell.length_b   1.000
_cell.length_c   1.000
_cell.angle_alpha   90.00
_cell.angle_beta   90.00
_cell.angle_gamma   90.00
#
_symmetry.space_group_name_H-M   'P 1'
#
loop_
_entity.id
_entity.type
_entity.pdbx_description
1 polymer ?
#
loop_
_entity_poly.entity_id
_entity_poly.type
_entity_poly.pdbx_seq_one_letter_code
_entity_poly.pdbx_strand_id
1 'polypeptide(L)' 'MASGGFRLDLLLEAARLPRSTYYYQLKQLDGLDKDKELKIEIQAIYNDHKGNYGYRRVT' A
#
# COMPACT_ATOMS: atom_id res chain seq x y z
N MET A 1 5.37 -26.07 2.21
CA MET A 1 5.19 -24.64 1.87
C MET A 1 6.46 -24.21 1.16
N ALA A 2 6.38 -23.80 -0.11
CA ALA A 2 7.58 -23.60 -0.93
C ALA A 2 8.46 -22.49 -0.34
N SER A 3 9.59 -22.90 0.23
CA SER A 3 10.72 -22.05 0.62
C SER A 3 11.55 -21.69 -0.62
N GLY A 4 10.89 -21.13 -1.64
CA GLY A 4 11.51 -20.72 -2.90
C GLY A 4 11.53 -19.21 -2.97
N GLY A 5 12.54 -18.57 -2.38
CA GLY A 5 12.74 -17.14 -2.57
C GLY A 5 13.02 -16.84 -4.04
N PHE A 6 12.17 -16.05 -4.69
CA PHE A 6 12.44 -15.53 -6.03
C PHE A 6 13.53 -14.46 -5.96
N ARG A 7 14.36 -14.37 -7.01
CA ARG A 7 15.35 -13.30 -7.12
C ARG A 7 14.63 -11.96 -7.23
N LEU A 8 14.94 -11.03 -6.33
CA LEU A 8 14.37 -9.68 -6.31
C LEU A 8 14.49 -8.99 -7.68
N ASP A 9 15.59 -9.20 -8.39
CA ASP A 9 15.83 -8.61 -9.72
C ASP A 9 14.76 -8.98 -10.74
N LEU A 10 14.36 -10.26 -10.76
CA LEU A 10 13.33 -10.74 -11.67
C LEU A 10 11.95 -10.17 -11.31
N LEU A 11 11.67 -10.03 -10.01
CA LEU A 11 10.43 -9.44 -9.53
C LEU A 11 10.34 -7.96 -9.90
N LEU A 12 11.44 -7.21 -9.74
CA LEU A 12 11.51 -5.80 -10.07
C LEU A 12 11.42 -5.57 -11.59
N GLU A 13 12.07 -6.42 -12.38
CA GLU A 13 11.95 -6.39 -13.85
C GLU A 13 10.52 -6.67 -14.30
N ALA A 14 9.89 -7.73 -13.78
CA ALA A 14 8.50 -8.07 -14.08
C ALA A 14 7.52 -6.95 -13.68
N ALA A 15 7.76 -6.31 -12.54
CA ALA A 15 6.98 -5.17 -12.05
C ALA A 15 7.32 -3.83 -12.73
N ARG A 16 8.35 -3.79 -13.59
CA ARG A 16 8.92 -2.57 -14.19
C ARG A 16 9.26 -1.51 -13.14
N LEU A 17 9.78 -1.94 -12.00
CA LEU A 17 10.10 -1.08 -10.86
C LEU A 17 11.63 -0.90 -10.73
N PRO A 18 12.15 0.34 -10.66
CA PRO A 18 13.56 0.57 -10.39
C PRO A 18 13.96 0.06 -8.99
N ARG A 19 15.17 -0.51 -8.88
CA ARG A 19 15.75 -0.93 -7.59
C ARG A 19 15.78 0.21 -6.56
N SER A 20 16.10 1.43 -6.98
CA SER A 20 16.11 2.61 -6.09
C SER A 20 14.73 2.90 -5.51
N THR A 21 13.68 2.81 -6.33
CA THR A 21 12.29 2.98 -5.90
C THR A 21 11.89 1.91 -4.89
N TYR A 22 12.25 0.64 -5.15
CA TYR A 22 12.01 -0.45 -4.21
C TYR A 22 12.63 -0.19 -2.84
N TYR A 23 13.94 0.10 -2.78
CA TYR A 23 14.62 0.32 -1.51
C TYR A 23 14.20 1.61 -0.81
N TYR A 24 13.82 2.64 -1.57
CA TYR A 24 13.19 3.83 -1.01
C TYR A 24 11.89 3.47 -0.30
N GLN A 25 10.99 2.75 -0.97
CA GLN A 25 9.71 2.32 -0.39
C GLN A 25 9.91 1.41 0.81
N LEU A 26 10.85 0.46 0.75
CA LEU A 26 11.20 -0.40 1.88
C LEU A 26 11.61 0.42 3.10
N LYS A 27 12.50 1.41 2.92
CA LYS A 27 12.92 2.31 3.99
C LYS A 27 11.75 3.12 4.57
N GLN A 28 10.82 3.55 3.72
CA GLN A 28 9.63 4.27 4.17
C GLN A 28 8.68 3.37 4.98
N LEU A 29 8.60 2.07 4.67
CA LEU A 29 7.82 1.09 5.43
C LEU A 29 8.43 0.77 6.80
N ASP A 30 9.76 0.77 6.91
CA ASP A 30 10.47 0.58 8.18
C ASP A 30 10.37 1.81 9.11
N GLY A 31 9.88 2.95 8.60
CA GLY A 31 9.69 4.17 9.37
C GLY A 31 8.43 4.14 10.25
N LEU A 32 8.42 4.98 11.28
CA LEU A 32 7.21 5.25 12.06
C LEU A 32 6.18 5.98 11.20
N ASP A 33 5.00 5.37 11.05
CA ASP A 33 3.86 5.99 10.40
C ASP A 33 3.24 7.05 11.31
N LYS A 34 3.65 8.30 11.13
CA LYS A 34 3.20 9.46 11.93
C LYS A 34 1.69 9.67 11.87
N ASP A 35 1.08 9.26 10.76
CA ASP A 35 -0.34 9.47 10.48
C ASP A 35 -1.15 8.18 10.69
N LYS A 36 -0.60 7.20 11.42
CA LYS A 36 -1.24 5.88 11.62
C LYS A 36 -2.64 6.00 12.19
N GLU A 37 -2.83 6.80 13.23
CA GLU A 37 -4.14 7.00 13.87
C GLU A 37 -5.14 7.65 12.90
N LEU A 38 -4.70 8.68 12.18
CA LEU A 38 -5.51 9.35 11.16
C LEU A 38 -5.93 8.38 10.04
N LYS A 39 -5.02 7.53 9.56
CA LYS A 39 -5.34 6.51 8.54
C LYS A 39 -6.35 5.50 9.04
N ILE A 40 -6.26 5.10 10.32
CA ILE A 40 -7.25 4.21 10.94
C ILE A 40 -8.62 4.87 10.97
N GLU A 41 -8.70 6.15 11.36
CA GLU A 41 -9.95 6.91 11.39
C GLU A 41 -10.56 7.04 9.99
N ILE A 42 -9.75 7.42 8.98
CA ILE A 42 -10.20 7.49 7.58
C ILE A 42 -10.73 6.14 7.10
N GLN A 43 -10.03 5.05 7.43
CA GLN A 43 -10.45 3.70 7.04
C GLN A 43 -11.76 3.30 7.73
N ALA A 44 -11.95 3.68 9.00
CA ALA A 44 -13.18 3.43 9.74
C ALA A 44 -14.37 4.14 9.07
N ILE A 45 -14.21 5.42 8.72
CA ILE A 45 -15.23 6.20 7.99
C ILE A 45 -15.53 5.53 6.64
N TYR A 46 -14.52 5.22 5.84
CA TYR A 46 -14.73 4.58 4.54
C TYR A 46 -15.53 3.27 4.64
N ASN A 47 -15.22 2.44 5.65
CA ASN A 47 -15.89 1.16 5.90
C ASN A 47 -17.32 1.33 6.41
N ASP A 48 -17.59 2.32 7.26
CA ASP A 48 -18.94 2.65 7.73
C ASP A 48 -19.88 2.96 6.55
N HIS A 49 -19.37 3.71 5.58
CA HIS A 49 -20.06 3.99 4.33
C HIS A 49 -20.06 2.83 3.32
N LYS A 50 -19.64 1.62 3.74
CA LYS A 50 -19.56 0.39 2.92
C LYS A 50 -18.74 0.59 1.64
N GLY A 51 -17.70 1.42 1.73
CA GLY A 51 -16.85 1.79 0.60
C GLY A 51 -17.46 2.78 -0.39
N ASN A 52 -18.67 3.29 -0.13
CA ASN A 52 -19.34 4.31 -0.96
C ASN A 52 -19.10 5.73 -0.45
N TYR A 53 -18.13 5.93 0.45
CA TYR A 53 -17.78 7.26 0.92
C TYR A 53 -17.40 8.15 -0.27
N GLY A 54 -18.08 9.29 -0.40
CA GLY A 54 -17.89 10.22 -1.52
C GLY A 54 -18.66 9.89 -2.80
N TYR A 55 -19.38 8.77 -2.88
CA TYR A 55 -20.24 8.48 -4.04
C TYR A 55 -21.48 9.37 -4.02
N ARG A 56 -21.63 10.25 -5.01
CA ARG A 56 -22.83 11.09 -5.19
C ARG A 56 -23.69 10.49 -6.31
N ARG A 57 -24.92 10.10 -5.98
CA ARG A 57 -25.96 9.86 -6.99
C ARG A 57 -26.55 11.19 -7.41
N VAL A 58 -26.32 11.60 -8.64
CA VAL A 58 -27.06 12.68 -9.29
C VAL A 58 -28.25 12.03 -9.99
N THR A 59 -29.46 12.39 -9.58
CA THR A 59 -30.72 11.96 -10.22
C THR A 59 -31.32 13.16 -10.93
#